data_AF-A0AAN9HRM6-F1
#
_entry.id   AF-A0AAN9HRM6-F1
#
_cell.length_a   1.000
_cell.length_b   1.000
_cell.length_c   1.000
_cell.angle_alpha   90.00
_cell.angle_beta   90.00
_cell.angle_gamma   90.00
#
_symmetry.space_group_name_H-M   'P 1'
#
loop_
_entity.id
_entity.type
_entity.pdbx_description
1 polymer ?
#
loop_
_entity_poly.entity_id
_entity_poly.type
_entity_poly.pdbx_seq_one_letter_code
_entity_poly.pdbx_strand_id
1 'polypeptide(L)'
;MFRSMVCEEGIRPDSVMLLSVVTACAKVGSLRLGESVHGYVIRNGMAGDASLSNSLIIMYSQCGYLCMAEELFGCLADRSTACWTSMISSYNQNDCFQEALDGFIRMQDSEVEPNAGFSPLLYFEEINGCW
;
A
#
# COMPACT_ATOMS: atom_id res chain seq x y z
N MET A 1 -18.80 12.27 4.43
CA MET A 1 -18.49 12.77 3.08
C MET A 1 -18.53 11.66 2.05
N PHE A 2 -17.54 10.77 1.94
CA PHE A 2 -17.52 9.68 0.94
C PHE A 2 -18.81 8.84 0.90
N ARG A 3 -19.31 8.39 2.06
CA ARG A 3 -20.56 7.62 2.15
C ARG A 3 -21.79 8.39 1.64
N SER A 4 -21.87 9.69 1.89
CA SER A 4 -22.99 10.53 1.43
C SER A 4 -22.91 10.73 -0.10
N MET A 5 -21.71 11.00 -0.64
CA MET A 5 -21.49 11.07 -2.10
C MET A 5 -21.95 9.80 -2.84
N VAL A 6 -21.61 8.62 -2.29
CA VAL A 6 -21.96 7.35 -2.93
C VAL A 6 -23.42 6.95 -2.71
N CYS A 7 -23.95 7.09 -1.49
CA CYS A 7 -25.28 6.56 -1.14
C CYS A 7 -26.42 7.56 -1.34
N GLU A 8 -26.18 8.86 -1.18
CA GLU A 8 -27.22 9.90 -1.20
C GLU A 8 -27.21 10.65 -2.53
N GLU A 9 -26.03 11.00 -3.04
CA GLU A 9 -25.89 11.74 -4.30
C GLU A 9 -25.79 10.82 -5.54
N GLY A 10 -25.61 9.51 -5.33
CA GLY A 10 -25.51 8.52 -6.40
C GLY A 10 -24.25 8.65 -7.26
N ILE A 11 -23.22 9.35 -6.77
CA ILE A 11 -21.95 9.50 -7.47
C ILE A 11 -21.26 8.14 -7.53
N ARG A 12 -20.67 7.83 -8.69
CA ARG A 12 -19.79 6.68 -8.89
C ARG A 12 -18.35 7.15 -8.93
N PRO A 13 -17.61 7.08 -7.81
CA PRO A 13 -16.18 7.38 -7.79
C PRO A 13 -15.43 6.57 -8.84
N ASP A 14 -14.57 7.25 -9.60
CA ASP A 14 -13.56 6.64 -10.46
C ASP A 14 -12.28 6.32 -9.67
N SER A 15 -11.30 5.70 -10.33
CA SER A 15 -10.05 5.31 -9.68
C SER A 15 -9.26 6.51 -9.14
N VAL A 16 -9.27 7.65 -9.83
CA VAL A 16 -8.54 8.86 -9.42
C VAL A 16 -9.11 9.45 -8.13
N MET A 17 -10.43 9.54 -8.03
CA MET A 17 -11.09 9.98 -6.80
C MET A 17 -10.80 9.01 -5.65
N LEU A 18 -10.92 7.69 -5.89
CA LEU A 18 -10.67 6.68 -4.86
C LEU A 18 -9.22 6.74 -4.37
N LEU A 19 -8.22 6.88 -5.26
CA LEU A 19 -6.81 7.07 -4.90
C LEU A 19 -6.62 8.28 -3.99
N SER A 20 -7.27 9.39 -4.32
CA SER A 20 -7.20 10.63 -3.54
C SER A 20 -7.76 10.44 -2.13
N VAL A 21 -8.90 9.75 -2.00
CA VAL A 21 -9.52 9.45 -0.71
C VAL A 21 -8.66 8.48 0.10
N VAL A 22 -8.15 7.40 -0.51
CA VAL A 22 -7.28 6.42 0.16
C VAL A 22 -6.01 7.09 0.68
N THR A 23 -5.38 7.95 -0.13
CA THR A 23 -4.19 8.71 0.28
C THR A 23 -4.48 9.62 1.47
N ALA A 24 -5.64 10.27 1.49
CA ALA A 24 -6.06 11.09 2.63
C ALA A 24 -6.33 10.22 3.88
N CYS A 25 -6.90 9.02 3.72
CA CYS A 25 -7.11 8.08 4.82
C CYS A 25 -5.78 7.66 5.44
N ALA A 26 -4.78 7.36 4.60
CA ALA A 26 -3.45 6.94 5.02
C ALA A 26 -2.78 8.04 5.87
N LYS A 27 -2.79 9.29 5.38
CA LYS A 27 -2.20 10.45 6.08
C LYS A 27 -2.87 10.80 7.41
N VAL A 28 -4.18 10.59 7.52
CA VAL A 28 -4.96 10.93 8.73
C VAL A 28 -5.13 9.71 9.66
N GLY A 29 -4.69 8.52 9.24
CA GLY A 29 -4.88 7.27 9.99
C GLY A 29 -6.36 6.84 10.07
N SER A 30 -7.17 7.17 9.06
CA SER A 30 -8.62 6.90 9.09
C SER A 30 -8.97 5.52 8.53
N LEU A 31 -8.75 4.48 9.34
CA LEU A 31 -9.03 3.09 8.96
C LEU A 31 -10.48 2.89 8.49
N ARG A 32 -11.46 3.38 9.25
CA ARG A 32 -12.90 3.16 8.95
C ARG A 32 -13.30 3.67 7.56
N LEU A 33 -12.73 4.81 7.16
CA LEU A 33 -12.97 5.35 5.83
C LEU A 33 -12.23 4.53 4.77
N GLY A 34 -10.98 4.16 5.04
CA GLY A 34 -10.19 3.27 4.20
C GLY A 34 -10.87 1.94 3.91
N GLU A 35 -11.42 1.27 4.92
CA GLU A 35 -12.19 0.01 4.77
C GLU A 35 -13.47 0.21 3.96
N SER A 36 -14.15 1.34 4.16
CA SER A 36 -15.36 1.67 3.38
C SER A 36 -15.02 1.82 1.89
N VAL A 37 -13.88 2.44 1.59
CA VAL A 37 -13.36 2.60 0.23
C VAL A 37 -12.89 1.26 -0.34
N HIS A 38 -12.14 0.46 0.44
CA HIS A 38 -11.70 -0.87 0.04
C HIS A 38 -12.90 -1.79 -0.30
N GLY A 39 -13.92 -1.80 0.54
CA GLY A 39 -15.16 -2.54 0.26
C GLY A 39 -15.93 -2.00 -0.96
N TYR A 40 -15.80 -0.71 -1.30
CA TYR A 40 -16.32 -0.17 -2.56
C TYR A 40 -15.51 -0.68 -3.76
N VAL A 41 -14.17 -0.67 -3.67
CA VAL A 41 -13.25 -1.16 -4.72
C VAL A 41 -13.54 -2.62 -5.07
N ILE A 42 -13.69 -3.49 -4.06
CA ILE A 42 -14.02 -4.91 -4.28
C ILE A 42 -15.38 -5.06 -4.96
N ARG A 43 -16.43 -4.43 -4.43
CA ARG A 43 -17.81 -4.58 -4.94
C ARG A 43 -18.00 -4.09 -6.37
N ASN A 44 -17.16 -3.16 -6.82
CA ASN A 44 -17.21 -2.61 -8.18
C ASN A 44 -16.18 -3.23 -9.12
N GLY A 45 -15.48 -4.30 -8.71
CA GLY A 45 -14.50 -4.99 -9.57
C GLY A 45 -13.25 -4.16 -9.88
N MET A 46 -12.93 -3.18 -9.05
CA MET A 46 -11.80 -2.25 -9.26
C MET A 46 -10.49 -2.75 -8.61
N ALA A 47 -10.51 -3.93 -7.96
CA ALA A 47 -9.36 -4.50 -7.29
C ALA A 47 -8.21 -4.91 -8.24
N GLY A 48 -8.48 -4.99 -9.55
CA GLY A 48 -7.45 -5.22 -10.58
C GLY A 48 -6.61 -4.00 -10.91
N ASP A 49 -6.98 -2.80 -10.43
CA ASP A 49 -6.17 -1.60 -10.60
C ASP A 49 -4.98 -1.64 -9.62
N ALA A 50 -3.79 -1.89 -10.16
CA ALA A 50 -2.56 -2.00 -9.37
C ALA A 50 -2.25 -0.73 -8.55
N SER A 51 -2.61 0.45 -9.04
CA SER A 51 -2.35 1.71 -8.32
C SER A 51 -3.28 1.83 -7.10
N LEU A 52 -4.56 1.48 -7.27
CA LEU A 52 -5.53 1.45 -6.17
C LEU A 52 -5.14 0.43 -5.12
N SER A 53 -4.81 -0.79 -5.54
CA SER A 53 -4.41 -1.86 -4.63
C SER A 53 -3.12 -1.50 -3.88
N ASN A 54 -2.12 -0.93 -4.56
CA ASN A 54 -0.91 -0.44 -3.88
C ASN A 54 -1.20 0.68 -2.87
N SER A 55 -2.10 1.61 -3.21
CA SER A 55 -2.48 2.69 -2.29
C SER A 55 -3.24 2.16 -1.07
N LEU A 56 -4.04 1.10 -1.23
CA LEU A 56 -4.71 0.42 -0.12
C LEU A 56 -3.72 -0.28 0.81
N ILE A 57 -2.67 -0.93 0.27
CA ILE A 57 -1.57 -1.50 1.07
C ILE A 57 -0.93 -0.42 1.94
N ILE A 58 -0.52 0.70 1.33
CA ILE A 58 0.08 1.84 2.04
C ILE A 58 -0.88 2.40 3.10
N MET A 59 -2.18 2.49 2.78
CA MET A 59 -3.17 3.00 3.72
C MET A 59 -3.32 2.11 4.94
N TYR A 60 -3.41 0.80 4.75
CA TYR A 60 -3.48 -0.16 5.86
C TYR A 60 -2.22 -0.12 6.72
N SER A 61 -1.02 -0.06 6.11
CA SER A 61 0.23 0.01 6.86
C SER A 61 0.36 1.32 7.64
N GLN A 62 0.01 2.46 7.07
CA GLN A 62 0.03 3.76 7.77
C GLN A 62 -1.04 3.88 8.86
N CYS A 63 -2.11 3.09 8.80
CA CYS A 63 -3.08 2.98 9.87
C CYS A 63 -2.64 2.01 10.99
N GLY A 64 -1.48 1.36 10.85
CA GLY A 64 -0.97 0.35 11.81
C GLY A 64 -1.55 -1.06 11.63
N TYR A 65 -2.20 -1.33 10.50
CA TYR A 65 -2.82 -2.63 10.19
C TYR A 65 -1.98 -3.39 9.16
N LEU A 66 -0.72 -3.65 9.52
CA LEU A 66 0.27 -4.28 8.64
C LEU A 66 -0.18 -5.67 8.14
N CYS A 67 -0.82 -6.48 8.98
CA CYS A 67 -1.36 -7.79 8.58
C CYS A 67 -2.36 -7.69 7.39
N MET A 68 -3.19 -6.64 7.38
CA MET A 68 -4.15 -6.42 6.29
C MET A 68 -3.44 -5.98 5.01
N ALA A 69 -2.37 -5.19 5.14
CA ALA A 69 -1.52 -4.79 4.03
C ALA A 69 -0.82 -6.01 3.40
N GLU A 70 -0.30 -6.92 4.23
CA GLU A 70 0.29 -8.20 3.81
C GLU A 70 -0.70 -9.10 3.08
N GLU A 71 -1.91 -9.25 3.61
CA GLU A 71 -2.95 -10.06 2.98
C GLU A 71 -3.28 -9.51 1.58
N LEU A 72 -3.46 -8.19 1.46
CA LEU A 72 -3.77 -7.55 0.18
C LEU A 72 -2.61 -7.68 -0.81
N PHE A 73 -1.38 -7.51 -0.35
CA PHE A 73 -0.17 -7.75 -1.13
C PHE A 73 -0.04 -9.22 -1.58
N GLY A 74 -0.44 -10.16 -0.72
CA GLY A 74 -0.51 -11.59 -1.02
C GLY A 74 -1.49 -11.91 -2.15
N CYS A 75 -2.62 -11.21 -2.20
CA CYS A 75 -3.66 -11.38 -3.22
C CYS A 75 -3.32 -10.77 -4.59
N LEU A 76 -2.27 -9.96 -4.71
CA LEU A 76 -1.87 -9.40 -6.00
C LEU A 76 -1.35 -10.50 -6.93
N ALA A 77 -1.99 -10.62 -8.10
CA ALA A 77 -1.61 -11.59 -9.13
C ALA A 77 -0.24 -11.26 -9.75
N ASP A 78 0.03 -9.97 -9.95
CA ASP A 78 1.31 -9.45 -10.41
C ASP A 78 1.76 -8.33 -9.46
N ARG A 79 2.90 -8.55 -8.80
CA ARG A 79 3.47 -7.62 -7.82
C ARG A 79 4.49 -6.76 -8.53
N SER A 80 4.04 -5.59 -8.99
CA SER A 80 4.94 -4.62 -9.59
C SER A 80 6.03 -4.17 -8.61
N THR A 81 7.13 -3.63 -9.15
CA THR A 81 8.20 -2.99 -8.36
C THR A 81 7.65 -2.02 -7.33
N ALA A 82 6.63 -1.23 -7.70
CA ALA A 82 5.99 -0.28 -6.80
C ALA A 82 5.30 -0.95 -5.59
N CYS A 83 4.66 -2.10 -5.79
CA CYS A 83 4.01 -2.85 -4.71
C CYS A 83 5.06 -3.42 -3.74
N TRP A 84 6.13 -4.02 -4.26
CA TRP A 84 7.24 -4.52 -3.44
C TRP A 84 7.89 -3.40 -2.63
N THR A 85 8.25 -2.29 -3.30
CA THR A 85 8.84 -1.12 -2.64
C THR A 85 7.92 -0.57 -1.54
N SER A 86 6.61 -0.50 -1.80
CA SER A 86 5.64 0.01 -0.82
C SER A 86 5.51 -0.91 0.38
N MET A 87 5.53 -2.23 0.18
CA MET A 87 5.46 -3.20 1.28
C MET A 87 6.74 -3.21 2.12
N ILE A 88 7.92 -3.22 1.49
CA ILE A 88 9.21 -3.15 2.18
C ILE A 88 9.33 -1.85 2.98
N SER A 89 8.93 -0.72 2.39
CA SER A 89 8.90 0.56 3.10
C SER A 89 7.91 0.57 4.26
N SER A 90 6.78 -0.13 4.12
CA SER A 90 5.78 -0.29 5.17
C SER A 90 6.32 -1.10 6.36
N TYR A 91 7.09 -2.16 6.10
CA TYR A 91 7.76 -2.91 7.16
C TYR A 91 8.77 -2.06 7.93
N ASN A 92 9.64 -1.31 7.22
CA ASN A 92 10.60 -0.41 7.86
C ASN A 92 9.93 0.66 8.73
N GLN A 93 8.80 1.22 8.27
CA GLN A 93 8.05 2.23 9.04
C GLN A 93 7.35 1.67 10.28
N ASN A 94 7.20 0.34 10.38
CA ASN A 94 6.57 -0.35 11.50
C ASN A 94 7.61 -1.17 12.32
N ASP A 95 8.90 -0.86 12.17
CA ASP A 95 10.03 -1.53 12.87
C ASP A 95 10.14 -3.04 12.61
N CYS A 96 9.56 -3.53 11.50
CA CYS A 96 9.57 -4.93 11.06
C CYS A 96 10.77 -5.20 10.12
N PHE A 97 11.99 -5.01 10.62
CA PHE A 97 13.20 -5.05 9.79
C PHE A 97 13.48 -6.41 9.14
N GLN A 98 13.14 -7.51 9.83
CA GLN A 98 13.36 -8.85 9.29
C GLN A 98 12.43 -9.11 8.11
N GLU A 99 11.17 -8.72 8.23
CA GLU A 99 10.16 -8.82 7.19
C GLU A 99 10.50 -7.93 6.00
N ALA A 100 11.09 -6.75 6.24
CA ALA A 100 11.61 -5.88 5.20
C ALA A 100 12.73 -6.55 4.39
N LEU A 101 13.68 -7.19 5.07
CA LEU A 101 14.79 -7.91 4.43
C LEU A 101 14.27 -9.13 3.65
N ASP A 102 13.41 -9.94 4.26
CA ASP A 102 12.81 -11.11 3.62
C ASP A 102 11.99 -10.69 2.39
N GLY A 103 11.26 -9.57 2.48
CA GLY A 103 10.53 -8.97 1.37
C GLY A 103 11.45 -8.57 0.22
N PHE A 104 12.60 -7.97 0.50
CA PHE A 104 13.58 -7.60 -0.52
C PHE A 104 14.21 -8.81 -1.21
N ILE A 105 14.57 -9.85 -0.46
CA ILE A 105 15.11 -11.09 -1.03
C ILE A 105 14.08 -11.71 -1.99
N ARG A 106 12.81 -11.81 -1.55
CA ARG A 106 11.72 -12.35 -2.39
C ARG A 106 11.44 -11.51 -3.63
N MET A 107 11.64 -10.19 -3.56
CA MET A 107 11.54 -9.30 -4.71
C MET A 107 12.61 -9.64 -5.76
N GLN A 108 13.87 -9.82 -5.34
CA GLN A 108 14.98 -10.19 -6.23
C GLN A 108 14.76 -11.55 -6.89
N ASP A 109 14.27 -12.53 -6.13
CA ASP A 109 13.95 -13.88 -6.64
C ASP A 109 12.79 -13.87 -7.65
N SER A 110 11.95 -12.84 -7.64
CA SER A 110 10.82 -12.70 -8.56
C SER A 110 11.17 -12.07 -9.91
N GLU A 111 12.47 -11.84 -10.20
CA GLU A 111 12.98 -11.16 -11.41
C GLU A 111 12.41 -9.73 -11.61
N VAL A 112 11.82 -9.15 -10.56
CA VAL A 112 11.36 -7.77 -10.57
C VAL A 112 12.55 -6.89 -10.19
N GLU A 113 13.14 -6.23 -11.19
CA GLU A 113 14.22 -5.26 -10.98
C GLU A 113 13.79 -4.21 -9.94
N PRO A 114 14.55 -4.06 -8.83
CA PRO A 114 14.41 -2.92 -7.95
C PRO A 114 14.53 -1.64 -8.76
N ASN A 115 13.73 -0.63 -8.44
CA ASN A 115 13.97 0.67 -9.03
C ASN A 115 15.44 1.08 -8.72
N ALA A 116 16.14 1.71 -9.67
CA ALA A 116 17.59 1.90 -9.62
C ALA A 116 18.11 2.73 -8.41
N GLY A 117 17.23 3.21 -7.53
CA GLY A 117 17.57 3.89 -6.27
C GLY A 117 17.25 3.09 -5.00
N PHE A 118 16.63 1.91 -5.09
CA PHE A 118 16.22 1.13 -3.92
C PHE A 118 17.26 0.05 -3.59
N SER A 119 18.36 0.49 -2.99
CA SER A 119 19.17 -0.40 -2.15
C SER A 119 18.69 -0.24 -0.71
N PRO A 120 18.03 -1.24 -0.10
CA PRO A 120 17.66 -1.19 1.31
C PRO A 120 18.88 -0.92 2.21
N LEU A 121 20.08 -1.34 1.80
CA LEU A 121 21.32 -1.07 2.53
C LEU A 121 21.67 0.41 2.61
N LEU A 122 21.38 1.21 1.57
CA LEU A 122 21.63 2.66 1.61
C LEU A 122 20.62 3.41 2.51
N TYR A 123 19.38 2.92 2.59
CA TYR A 123 18.38 3.44 3.54
C TYR A 123 18.69 3.01 4.98
N PHE A 124 19.25 1.80 5.18
CA PHE A 124 19.77 1.36 6.47
C PHE A 124 20.95 2.23 6.95
N GLU A 125 21.81 2.69 6.05
CA GLU A 125 22.92 3.60 6.36
C GLU A 125 22.45 5.03 6.66
N GLU A 126 21.46 5.56 5.92
CA GLU A 126 20.87 6.89 6.21
C GLU A 126 20.09 6.93 7.54
N ILE A 127 19.44 5.83 7.94
CA ILE A 127 18.66 5.76 9.20
C ILE A 127 19.56 5.47 10.41
N ASN A 128 20.68 4.77 10.25
CA ASN A 128 21.60 4.45 11.37
C ASN A 128 22.70 5.50 11.64
N GLY A 129 22.83 6.55 10.82
CA GLY A 129 23.71 7.68 11.13
C GLY A 129 25.16 7.31 11.44
N CYS A 130 25.70 6.27 10.80
CA CYS A 130 27.12 5.96 10.89
C CYS A 130 27.84 6.57 9.67
N TRP A 131 28.65 7.61 9.94
CA TRP A 131 29.63 8.18 9.01
C TRP A 131 30.73 7.18 8.65
#